data_AF-A0A919VPZ9-F1
#
_entry.id   AF-A0A919VPZ9-F1
#
_cell.length_a   1.000
_cell.length_b   1.000
_cell.length_c   1.000
_cell.angle_alpha   90.00
_cell.angle_beta   90.00
_cell.angle_gamma   90.00
#
_symmetry.space_group_name_H-M   'P 1'
#
loop_
_entity.id
_entity.type
_entity.pdbx_description
1 polymer ?
#
loop_
_entity_poly.entity_id
_entity_poly.type
_entity_poly.pdbx_seq_one_letter_code
_entity_poly.pdbx_strand_id
1 'polypeptide(L)'
;MTVEPDADLPRMLRIADTLDWPTADGNVIPLRISAAVENRKRDIDQASRLKARRLTLATLVLRDGLTADEAADKLGRSRDDVVTDVRSWLKDHQPVNVPTRGARSALVDCPIPEPKRVIWAALTGTAESGTSDEYRQLVMARYLADDIIHANSWVRRNLSFDRQALAVIATLIGQGIDAEQGIRADDIANRLGCTSQDILYLCTGPSERYRGVLERTSTSSRRVRPRRCERGHWLLHILPTIETEQSNGLLCGTCRATPDGVALPAPYFDLWDGPEARQHDLRDAPGTVLAQAPVAVAPGARPRIMLNIGEAAAYLGVSTSALRTWSNNGQVACEQRPRRYDQRVLDNPETQALAARFHATYGQRSAADGRLTLRQVSERLEVPEHYIRDFLITPGKLAYVRGGSKGNQLLFDPVDVDAVPQEWRERHAANLLGIGEVAERLRLSTGQVRSAAADGRIPSVVTDGNTRRFRPGVIEACNPSAA
;
A
#
# COMPACT_ATOMS: atom_id res chain seq x y z
N MET A 1 23.10 66.74 -14.96
CA MET A 1 22.73 65.32 -14.82
C MET A 1 21.32 65.15 -14.27
N THR A 2 20.43 64.51 -15.04
CA THR A 2 19.09 64.07 -14.61
C THR A 2 19.04 62.54 -14.59
N VAL A 3 18.31 61.97 -13.63
CA VAL A 3 18.18 60.51 -13.46
C VAL A 3 16.69 60.18 -13.31
N GLU A 4 16.14 59.45 -14.26
CA GLU A 4 14.71 59.11 -14.30
C GLU A 4 14.50 57.62 -14.63
N PRO A 5 13.36 57.02 -14.26
CA PRO A 5 13.01 55.67 -14.72
C PRO A 5 12.98 55.61 -16.24
N ASP A 6 13.61 54.58 -16.81
CA ASP A 6 13.57 54.36 -18.25
C ASP A 6 12.16 53.91 -18.67
N ALA A 7 11.53 54.65 -19.56
CA ALA A 7 10.14 54.41 -19.97
C ALA A 7 9.94 53.06 -20.67
N ASP A 8 10.99 52.57 -21.34
CA ASP A 8 10.93 51.34 -22.15
C ASP A 8 11.47 50.12 -21.39
N LEU A 9 12.29 50.34 -20.36
CA LEU A 9 12.96 49.28 -19.61
C LEU A 9 12.71 49.42 -18.09
N PRO A 10 11.74 48.69 -17.51
CA PRO A 10 11.28 48.91 -16.14
C PRO A 10 12.32 48.63 -15.03
N ARG A 11 13.49 48.08 -15.39
CA ARG A 11 14.63 47.81 -14.48
C ARG A 11 15.80 48.79 -14.65
N MET A 12 15.70 49.75 -15.57
CA MET A 12 16.78 50.69 -15.87
C MET A 12 16.40 52.10 -15.39
N LEU A 13 17.40 52.86 -14.96
CA LEU A 13 17.35 54.30 -14.85
C LEU A 13 18.02 54.89 -16.09
N ARG A 14 17.39 55.87 -16.72
CA ARG A 14 18.02 56.65 -17.77
C ARG A 14 18.72 57.84 -17.12
N ILE A 15 20.05 57.87 -17.24
CA ILE A 15 20.88 58.99 -16.82
C ILE A 15 21.12 59.83 -18.06
N ALA A 16 20.64 61.06 -18.05
CA ALA A 16 20.92 62.04 -19.09
C ALA A 16 21.84 63.13 -18.52
N ASP A 17 22.89 63.46 -19.26
CA ASP A 17 23.76 64.58 -18.92
C ASP A 17 24.16 65.36 -20.16
N THR A 18 24.64 66.58 -19.95
CA THR A 18 25.20 67.40 -21.02
C THR A 18 26.68 67.58 -20.75
N LEU A 19 27.51 67.14 -21.69
CA LEU A 19 28.95 67.22 -21.61
C LEU A 19 29.46 68.21 -22.67
N ASP A 20 30.20 69.20 -22.22
CA ASP A 20 30.81 70.21 -23.08
C ASP A 20 31.98 69.59 -23.85
N TRP A 21 31.79 69.32 -25.14
CA TRP A 21 32.78 68.66 -25.97
C TRP A 21 33.51 69.68 -26.85
N PRO A 22 34.84 69.84 -26.71
CA PRO A 22 35.61 70.74 -27.56
C PRO A 22 35.78 70.15 -28.96
N THR A 23 35.48 70.94 -29.99
CA THR A 23 35.78 70.60 -31.38
C THR A 23 37.21 70.97 -31.74
N ALA A 24 37.72 70.42 -32.85
CA ALA A 24 39.07 70.67 -33.34
C ALA A 24 39.38 72.17 -33.57
N ASP A 25 38.35 72.98 -33.77
CA ASP A 25 38.45 74.42 -34.03
C ASP A 25 38.36 75.27 -32.75
N GLY A 26 38.35 74.64 -31.56
CA GLY A 26 38.34 75.31 -30.26
C GLY A 26 36.94 75.73 -29.77
N ASN A 27 35.88 75.42 -30.50
CA ASN A 27 34.50 75.66 -30.06
C ASN A 27 34.03 74.55 -29.12
N VAL A 28 33.27 74.88 -28.08
CA VAL A 28 32.67 73.91 -27.16
C VAL A 28 31.22 73.70 -27.55
N ILE A 29 30.84 72.45 -27.86
CA ILE A 29 29.46 72.08 -28.19
C ILE A 29 28.90 71.22 -27.04
N PRO A 30 27.72 71.57 -26.48
CA PRO A 30 27.08 70.76 -25.45
C PRO A 30 26.54 69.46 -26.06
N LEU A 31 27.15 68.34 -25.72
CA LEU A 31 26.78 67.01 -26.19
C LEU A 31 25.88 66.34 -25.14
N ARG A 32 24.63 66.07 -25.50
CA ARG A 32 23.71 65.32 -24.63
C ARG A 32 24.06 63.84 -24.69
N ILE A 33 24.52 63.29 -23.58
CA ILE A 33 24.72 61.86 -23.39
C ILE A 33 23.55 61.29 -22.61
N SER A 34 23.06 60.12 -23.02
CA SER A 34 22.02 59.39 -22.32
C SER A 34 22.38 57.92 -22.27
N ALA A 35 22.42 57.34 -21.09
CA ALA A 35 22.70 55.92 -20.89
C ALA A 35 21.64 55.29 -19.99
N ALA A 36 21.20 54.08 -20.34
CA ALA A 36 20.39 53.25 -19.46
C ALA A 36 21.33 52.49 -18.51
N VAL A 37 21.09 52.61 -17.20
CA VAL A 37 21.89 51.96 -16.15
C VAL A 37 20.97 51.14 -15.25
N GLU A 38 21.41 49.96 -14.84
CA GLU A 38 20.59 49.04 -14.04
C GLU A 38 20.26 49.62 -12.65
N ASN A 39 18.98 49.60 -12.26
CA ASN A 39 18.49 50.15 -11.00
C ASN A 39 18.73 49.18 -9.83
N ARG A 40 20.00 49.01 -9.42
CA ARG A 40 20.39 48.12 -8.32
C ARG A 40 19.76 48.48 -6.97
N LYS A 41 19.35 49.75 -6.76
CA LYS A 41 18.68 50.21 -5.53
C LYS A 41 17.26 49.63 -5.40
N ARG A 42 16.51 49.55 -6.50
CA ARG A 42 15.18 48.94 -6.54
C ARG A 42 15.23 47.44 -6.21
N ASP A 43 16.27 46.74 -6.68
CA ASP A 43 16.46 45.32 -6.39
C ASP A 43 16.82 45.08 -4.92
N ILE A 44 17.65 45.94 -4.31
CA ILE A 44 17.96 45.90 -2.87
C ILE A 44 16.70 46.14 -2.03
N ASP A 45 15.85 47.09 -2.42
CA ASP A 45 14.59 47.38 -1.73
C ASP A 45 13.60 46.21 -1.86
N GLN A 46 13.51 45.58 -3.04
CA GLN A 46 12.65 44.42 -3.27
C GLN A 46 13.14 43.18 -2.51
N ALA A 47 14.45 42.91 -2.50
CA ALA A 47 15.04 41.83 -1.71
C ALA A 47 14.84 42.04 -0.21
N SER A 48 14.97 43.28 0.27
CA SER A 48 14.74 43.64 1.67
C SER A 48 13.28 43.45 2.07
N ARG A 49 12.32 43.88 1.23
CA ARG A 49 10.89 43.62 1.43
C ARG A 49 10.56 42.14 1.45
N LEU A 50 11.15 41.36 0.54
CA LEU A 50 10.96 39.91 0.49
C LEU A 50 11.52 39.24 1.76
N LYS A 51 12.70 39.64 2.22
CA LYS A 51 13.31 39.14 3.46
C LYS A 51 12.45 39.46 4.69
N ALA A 52 11.98 40.71 4.80
CA ALA A 52 11.08 41.13 5.88
C ALA A 52 9.76 40.33 5.85
N ARG A 53 9.16 40.15 4.67
CA ARG A 53 7.93 39.36 4.49
C ARG A 53 8.09 37.91 4.95
N ARG A 54 9.17 37.26 4.51
CA ARG A 54 9.51 35.88 4.89
C ARG A 54 9.70 35.75 6.40
N LEU A 55 10.40 36.71 7.02
CA LEU A 55 10.59 36.75 8.47
C LEU A 55 9.26 36.91 9.21
N THR A 56 8.36 37.81 8.77
CA THR A 56 7.04 37.98 9.38
C THR A 56 6.22 36.69 9.35
N LEU A 57 6.22 35.99 8.21
CA LEU A 57 5.51 34.72 8.06
C LEU A 57 6.12 33.62 8.93
N ALA A 58 7.45 33.51 8.93
CA ALA A 58 8.16 32.57 9.79
C ALA A 58 7.89 32.85 11.28
N THR A 59 7.78 34.12 11.66
CA THR A 59 7.43 34.52 13.03
C THR A 59 6.03 34.04 13.41
N LEU A 60 5.03 34.30 12.58
CA LEU A 60 3.65 33.87 12.84
C LEU A 60 3.50 32.35 12.92
N VAL A 61 4.10 31.63 11.97
CA VAL A 61 3.97 30.17 11.93
C VAL A 61 4.82 29.53 13.02
N LEU A 62 6.08 29.93 13.17
CA LEU A 62 7.03 29.21 14.02
C LEU A 62 7.04 29.67 15.47
N ARG A 63 7.14 30.99 15.71
CA ARG A 63 7.19 31.56 17.07
C ARG A 63 5.80 31.57 17.69
N ASP A 64 4.83 32.13 16.98
CA ASP A 64 3.48 32.28 17.52
C ASP A 64 2.72 30.94 17.48
N GLY A 65 3.13 30.02 16.60
CA GLY A 65 2.65 28.64 16.53
C GLY A 65 1.48 28.43 15.58
N LEU A 66 1.09 29.44 14.81
CA LEU A 66 -0.06 29.36 13.91
C LEU A 66 0.14 28.29 12.82
N THR A 67 -0.97 27.71 12.38
CA THR A 67 -1.01 26.90 11.16
C THR A 67 -0.79 27.78 9.93
N ALA A 68 -0.42 27.16 8.80
CA ALA A 68 -0.25 27.88 7.54
C ALA A 68 -1.56 28.56 7.09
N ASP A 69 -2.71 27.93 7.35
CA ASP A 69 -4.03 28.45 7.03
C ASP A 69 -4.38 29.66 7.92
N GLU A 70 -4.22 29.56 9.23
CA GLU A 70 -4.45 30.70 10.14
C GLU A 70 -3.55 31.90 9.81
N ALA A 71 -2.28 31.65 9.46
CA ALA A 71 -1.36 32.71 9.04
C ALA A 71 -1.75 33.31 7.67
N ALA A 72 -2.28 32.49 6.75
CA ALA A 72 -2.78 32.93 5.44
C ALA A 72 -4.01 33.82 5.60
N ASP A 73 -4.99 33.39 6.40
CA ASP A 73 -6.21 34.14 6.72
C ASP A 73 -5.87 35.48 7.39
N LYS A 74 -4.98 35.47 8.38
CA LYS A 74 -4.56 36.68 9.11
C LYS A 74 -3.90 37.73 8.21
N LEU A 75 -3.27 37.31 7.11
CA LEU A 75 -2.55 38.19 6.20
C LEU A 75 -3.25 38.40 4.85
N GLY A 76 -4.43 37.80 4.64
CA GLY A 76 -5.14 37.85 3.35
C GLY A 76 -4.34 37.25 2.20
N ARG A 77 -3.67 36.12 2.42
CA ARG A 77 -2.82 35.43 1.42
C ARG A 77 -3.31 34.02 1.16
N SER A 78 -2.75 33.37 0.14
CA SER A 78 -2.94 31.94 -0.06
C SER A 78 -2.07 31.14 0.90
N ARG A 79 -2.54 29.94 1.27
CA ARG A 79 -1.79 28.96 2.05
C ARG A 79 -0.45 28.62 1.38
N ASP A 80 -0.44 28.41 0.07
CA ASP A 80 0.76 28.01 -0.69
C ASP A 80 1.84 29.09 -0.67
N ASP A 81 1.44 30.36 -0.68
CA ASP A 81 2.36 31.49 -0.53
C ASP A 81 3.04 31.49 0.84
N VAL A 82 2.25 31.28 1.91
CA VAL A 82 2.76 31.17 3.29
C VAL A 82 3.76 30.01 3.37
N VAL A 83 3.37 28.83 2.91
CA VAL A 83 4.22 27.64 2.94
C VAL A 83 5.52 27.87 2.17
N THR A 84 5.45 28.48 1.00
CA THR A 84 6.64 28.76 0.17
C THR A 84 7.58 29.74 0.86
N ASP A 85 7.06 30.87 1.35
CA ASP A 85 7.88 31.92 1.99
C ASP A 85 8.52 31.42 3.30
N VAL A 86 7.79 30.66 4.13
CA VAL A 86 8.34 30.10 5.38
C VAL A 86 9.40 29.04 5.08
N ARG A 87 9.18 28.16 4.11
CA ARG A 87 10.18 27.15 3.71
C ARG A 87 11.43 27.80 3.13
N SER A 88 11.30 28.88 2.37
CA SER A 88 12.45 29.66 1.92
C SER A 88 13.20 30.28 3.10
N TRP A 89 12.49 30.86 4.07
CA TRP A 89 13.12 31.38 5.29
C TRP A 89 13.90 30.30 6.06
N LEU A 90 13.27 29.15 6.32
CA LEU A 90 13.90 28.01 7.00
C LEU A 90 15.14 27.46 6.29
N LYS A 91 15.17 27.53 4.95
CA LYS A 91 16.30 27.10 4.13
C LYS A 91 17.46 28.09 4.20
N ASP A 92 17.14 29.37 4.08
CA ASP A 92 18.11 30.46 3.86
C ASP A 92 18.58 31.11 5.18
N HIS A 93 17.98 30.76 6.33
CA HIS A 93 18.37 31.29 7.64
C HIS A 93 19.81 30.91 8.01
N GLN A 94 20.49 31.78 8.74
CA GLN A 94 21.89 31.62 9.13
C GLN A 94 22.08 32.10 10.57
N PRO A 95 23.02 31.51 11.34
CA PRO A 95 24.01 30.49 10.93
C PRO A 95 23.47 29.05 10.89
N VAL A 96 22.30 28.80 11.49
CA VAL A 96 21.63 27.49 11.49
C VAL A 96 20.46 27.55 10.53
N ASN A 97 20.19 26.46 9.81
CA ASN A 97 19.03 26.31 8.93
C ASN A 97 18.36 24.94 9.15
N VAL A 98 17.19 24.75 8.52
CA VAL A 98 16.55 23.42 8.41
C VAL A 98 16.95 22.84 7.06
N PRO A 99 17.83 21.83 7.01
CA PRO A 99 18.58 21.49 5.80
C PRO A 99 17.75 20.73 4.76
N THR A 100 16.86 19.85 5.22
CA THR A 100 16.10 18.98 4.32
C THR A 100 14.77 19.61 3.90
N ARG A 101 14.35 19.34 2.65
CA ARG A 101 13.06 19.81 2.13
C ARG A 101 11.88 19.27 2.94
N GLY A 102 11.95 17.99 3.33
CA GLY A 102 10.88 17.31 4.07
C GLY A 102 10.71 17.89 5.47
N ALA A 103 11.79 18.13 6.22
CA ALA A 103 11.72 18.75 7.55
C ALA A 103 11.08 20.13 7.48
N ARG A 104 11.45 20.95 6.49
CA ARG A 104 10.82 22.27 6.28
C ARG A 104 9.34 22.17 6.00
N SER A 105 8.93 21.23 5.15
CA SER A 105 7.51 21.01 4.85
C SER A 105 6.74 20.52 6.08
N ALA A 106 7.26 19.52 6.78
CA ALA A 106 6.64 18.95 7.97
C ALA A 106 6.54 19.93 9.13
N LEU A 107 7.52 20.82 9.31
CA LEU A 107 7.48 21.84 10.36
C LEU A 107 6.38 22.87 10.11
N VAL A 108 6.19 23.28 8.86
CA VAL A 108 5.13 24.21 8.46
C VAL A 108 3.75 23.56 8.53
N ASP A 109 3.67 22.26 8.21
CA ASP A 109 2.47 21.43 8.27
C ASP A 109 2.08 21.02 9.71
N CYS A 110 3.02 21.12 10.66
CA CYS A 110 2.78 20.76 12.06
C CYS A 110 1.67 21.64 12.66
N PRO A 111 0.63 21.07 13.28
CA PRO A 111 -0.40 21.83 13.99
C PRO A 111 0.02 22.17 15.42
N ILE A 112 1.07 21.54 15.96
CA ILE A 112 1.53 21.74 17.32
C ILE A 112 2.50 22.94 17.39
N PRO A 113 2.25 23.94 18.25
CA PRO A 113 3.16 25.08 18.42
C PRO A 113 4.56 24.72 18.94
N GLU A 114 4.66 23.75 19.85
CA GLU A 114 5.86 23.46 20.61
C GLU A 114 7.07 23.07 19.74
N PRO A 115 7.01 22.09 18.81
CA PRO A 115 8.13 21.81 17.91
C PRO A 115 8.57 23.04 17.10
N LYS A 116 7.62 23.87 16.69
CA LYS A 116 7.92 25.07 15.91
C LYS A 116 8.65 26.11 16.73
N ARG A 117 8.27 26.30 17.99
CA ARG A 117 8.93 27.20 18.94
C ARG A 117 10.33 26.75 19.28
N VAL A 118 10.55 25.43 19.46
CA VAL A 118 11.89 24.86 19.65
C VAL A 118 12.78 25.19 18.45
N ILE A 119 12.30 24.96 17.23
CA ILE A 119 13.09 25.22 16.02
C ILE A 119 13.30 26.71 15.80
N TRP A 120 12.29 27.55 16.04
CA TRP A 120 12.46 29.00 16.04
C TRP A 120 13.58 29.42 17.00
N ALA A 121 13.51 28.97 18.26
CA ALA A 121 14.49 29.27 19.29
C ALA A 121 15.91 28.84 18.89
N ALA A 122 16.06 27.64 18.33
CA ALA A 122 17.33 27.13 17.84
C ALA A 122 17.89 27.97 16.66
N LEU A 123 17.04 28.40 15.74
CA LEU A 123 17.43 29.20 14.58
C LEU A 123 17.79 30.65 14.97
N THR A 124 17.05 31.26 15.91
CA THR A 124 17.22 32.67 16.28
C THR A 124 18.09 32.90 17.53
N GLY A 125 18.51 31.83 18.21
CA GLY A 125 19.27 31.93 19.46
C GLY A 125 18.46 32.51 20.62
N THR A 126 17.13 32.44 20.57
CA THR A 126 16.25 32.93 21.65
C THR A 126 15.98 31.82 22.65
N ALA A 127 15.90 32.14 23.94
CA ALA A 127 15.51 31.15 24.94
C ALA A 127 14.04 30.75 24.77
N GLU A 128 13.78 29.45 24.66
CA GLU A 128 12.43 28.91 24.80
C GLU A 128 12.18 28.60 26.28
N SER A 129 11.06 29.07 26.82
CA SER A 129 10.65 28.80 28.20
C SER A 129 9.47 27.83 28.22
N GLY A 130 9.40 26.98 29.24
CA GLY A 130 8.28 26.04 29.44
C GLY A 130 8.43 24.67 28.77
N THR A 131 9.56 24.40 28.13
CA THR A 131 9.83 23.13 27.43
C THR A 131 11.08 22.46 28.03
N SER A 132 11.05 21.14 28.25
CA SER A 132 12.18 20.42 28.86
C SER A 132 13.37 20.31 27.91
N ASP A 133 14.58 20.19 28.48
CA ASP A 133 15.84 20.07 27.73
C ASP A 133 15.85 18.83 26.85
N GLU A 134 15.35 17.71 27.35
CA GLU A 134 15.29 16.44 26.63
C GLU A 134 14.38 16.54 25.41
N TYR A 135 13.22 17.20 25.53
CA TYR A 135 12.33 17.41 24.40
C TYR A 135 12.93 18.36 23.37
N ARG A 136 13.59 19.43 23.82
CA ARG A 136 14.30 20.36 22.91
C ARG A 136 15.36 19.62 22.11
N GLN A 137 16.18 18.80 22.78
CA GLN A 137 17.19 17.97 22.13
C GLN A 137 16.56 16.98 21.15
N LEU A 138 15.45 16.33 21.53
CA LEU A 138 14.71 15.43 20.65
C LEU A 138 14.26 16.13 19.35
N VAL A 139 13.62 17.30 19.45
CA VAL A 139 13.13 18.06 18.28
C VAL A 139 14.30 18.55 17.42
N MET A 140 15.32 19.16 18.04
CA MET A 140 16.49 19.69 17.31
C MET A 140 17.26 18.61 16.57
N ALA A 141 17.53 17.48 17.24
CA ALA A 141 18.23 16.35 16.63
C ALA A 141 17.49 15.77 15.42
N ARG A 142 16.19 16.04 15.27
CA ARG A 142 15.40 15.57 14.14
C ARG A 142 15.30 16.57 13.02
N TYR A 143 15.00 17.83 13.31
CA TYR A 143 14.76 18.83 12.26
C TYR A 143 16.03 19.50 11.74
N LEU A 144 17.10 19.53 12.54
CA LEU A 144 18.35 20.21 12.18
C LEU A 144 19.44 19.26 11.69
N ALA A 145 19.19 17.95 11.71
CA ALA A 145 20.14 16.96 11.21
C ALA A 145 20.06 16.86 9.68
N ASP A 146 21.22 16.75 9.02
CA ASP A 146 21.35 16.67 7.57
C ASP A 146 21.07 15.27 7.00
N ASP A 147 21.17 14.23 7.82
CA ASP A 147 21.16 12.82 7.42
C ASP A 147 19.79 12.14 7.54
N ILE A 148 18.78 12.86 8.07
CA ILE A 148 17.44 12.30 8.28
C ILE A 148 16.56 12.54 7.04
N ILE A 149 15.94 11.48 6.52
CA ILE A 149 15.02 11.56 5.39
C ILE A 149 13.59 11.78 5.87
N HIS A 150 13.10 13.01 5.71
CA HIS A 150 11.76 13.39 6.14
C HIS A 150 10.70 13.25 5.04
N ALA A 151 9.47 12.93 5.43
CA ALA A 151 8.32 13.08 4.56
C ALA A 151 8.00 14.56 4.33
N ASN A 152 7.24 14.88 3.28
CA ASN A 152 6.77 16.25 3.01
C ASN A 152 5.53 16.64 3.85
N SER A 153 5.27 15.93 4.96
CA SER A 153 4.14 16.15 5.87
C SER A 153 4.55 15.81 7.30
N TRP A 154 3.86 16.40 8.27
CA TRP A 154 4.17 16.17 9.68
C TRP A 154 3.84 14.73 10.11
N VAL A 155 2.69 14.19 9.67
CA VAL A 155 2.35 12.78 9.83
C VAL A 155 2.65 12.02 8.54
N ARG A 156 3.42 10.93 8.65
CA ARG A 156 3.99 10.24 7.47
C ARG A 156 3.01 9.28 6.77
N ARG A 157 2.06 8.69 7.48
CA ARG A 157 1.18 7.61 6.96
C ARG A 157 -0.23 7.67 7.54
N ASN A 158 -1.19 7.06 6.84
CA ASN A 158 -2.51 6.74 7.40
C ASN A 158 -2.34 5.72 8.55
N LEU A 159 -3.03 5.97 9.67
CA LEU A 159 -2.90 5.24 10.94
C LEU A 159 -4.21 4.61 11.40
N SER A 160 -5.26 4.68 10.57
CA SER A 160 -6.60 4.29 10.99
C SER A 160 -6.61 2.82 11.44
N PHE A 161 -5.87 1.95 10.74
CA PHE A 161 -5.73 0.55 11.12
C PHE A 161 -4.93 0.34 12.42
N ASP A 162 -3.75 0.95 12.54
CA ASP A 162 -2.89 0.86 13.73
C ASP A 162 -3.65 1.31 14.99
N ARG A 163 -4.36 2.44 14.89
CA ARG A 163 -5.16 3.02 15.98
C ARG A 163 -6.33 2.12 16.36
N GLN A 164 -7.07 1.62 15.37
CA GLN A 164 -8.17 0.69 15.61
C GLN A 164 -7.69 -0.59 16.33
N ALA A 165 -6.55 -1.15 15.91
CA ALA A 165 -5.96 -2.31 16.56
C ALA A 165 -5.55 -2.02 18.01
N LEU A 166 -4.86 -0.91 18.27
CA LEU A 166 -4.49 -0.51 19.63
C LEU A 166 -5.71 -0.21 20.51
N ALA A 167 -6.78 0.38 19.96
CA ALA A 167 -8.03 0.62 20.68
C ALA A 167 -8.76 -0.67 21.07
N VAL A 168 -8.80 -1.64 20.15
CA VAL A 168 -9.33 -2.98 20.45
C VAL A 168 -8.53 -3.65 21.56
N ILE A 169 -7.19 -3.59 21.48
CA ILE A 169 -6.32 -4.15 22.51
C ILE A 169 -6.53 -3.46 23.86
N ALA A 170 -6.59 -2.12 23.90
CA ALA A 170 -6.88 -1.36 25.11
C ALA A 170 -8.22 -1.79 25.72
N THR A 171 -9.24 -1.99 24.90
CA THR A 171 -10.55 -2.50 25.33
C THR A 171 -10.47 -3.91 25.91
N LEU A 172 -9.73 -4.81 25.26
CA LEU A 172 -9.53 -6.19 25.74
C LEU A 172 -8.81 -6.20 27.10
N ILE A 173 -7.78 -5.37 27.27
CA ILE A 173 -7.07 -5.20 28.55
C ILE A 173 -8.02 -4.70 29.64
N GLY A 174 -8.84 -3.68 29.32
CA GLY A 174 -9.86 -3.16 30.24
C GLY A 174 -10.93 -4.20 30.62
N GLN A 175 -11.15 -5.21 29.78
CA GLN A 175 -12.02 -6.36 30.04
C GLN A 175 -11.34 -7.47 30.88
N GLY A 176 -10.11 -7.25 31.35
CA GLY A 176 -9.37 -8.20 32.18
C GLY A 176 -8.57 -9.25 31.40
N ILE A 177 -8.42 -9.09 30.08
CA ILE A 177 -7.56 -9.98 29.29
C ILE A 177 -6.10 -9.66 29.58
N ASP A 178 -5.36 -10.69 29.97
CA ASP A 178 -3.93 -10.58 30.27
C ASP A 178 -3.10 -10.39 28.99
N ALA A 179 -2.67 -9.14 28.75
CA ALA A 179 -1.79 -8.79 27.64
C ALA A 179 -0.38 -9.37 27.77
N GLU A 180 0.07 -9.77 28.97
CA GLU A 180 1.40 -10.37 29.15
C GLU A 180 1.51 -11.71 28.45
N GLN A 181 0.46 -12.52 28.56
CA GLN A 181 0.32 -13.81 27.86
C GLN A 181 0.08 -13.64 26.35
N GLY A 182 -0.13 -12.41 25.89
CA GLY A 182 -0.46 -12.07 24.52
C GLY A 182 -1.91 -12.32 24.17
N ILE A 183 -2.43 -11.48 23.29
CA ILE A 183 -3.78 -11.55 22.75
C ILE A 183 -3.72 -12.29 21.41
N ARG A 184 -4.66 -13.19 21.13
CA ARG A 184 -4.67 -13.87 19.83
C ARG A 184 -4.93 -12.85 18.72
N ALA A 185 -4.13 -12.91 17.67
CA ALA A 185 -4.32 -12.07 16.48
C ALA A 185 -5.71 -12.25 15.88
N ASP A 186 -6.26 -13.47 15.94
CA ASP A 186 -7.64 -13.79 15.50
C ASP A 186 -8.69 -12.95 16.24
N ASP A 187 -8.54 -12.76 17.56
CA ASP A 187 -9.52 -12.05 18.39
C ASP A 187 -9.57 -10.55 18.05
N ILE A 188 -8.40 -9.96 17.80
CA ILE A 188 -8.28 -8.56 17.37
C ILE A 188 -8.83 -8.42 15.95
N ALA A 189 -8.44 -9.31 15.04
CA ALA A 189 -8.87 -9.29 13.65
C ALA A 189 -10.40 -9.40 13.50
N ASN A 190 -11.03 -10.27 14.29
CA ASN A 190 -12.48 -10.44 14.32
C ASN A 190 -13.22 -9.17 14.76
N ARG A 191 -12.66 -8.39 15.69
CA ARG A 191 -13.26 -7.11 16.14
C ARG A 191 -13.10 -6.00 15.11
N LEU A 192 -12.07 -6.06 14.27
CA LEU A 192 -11.79 -5.08 13.22
C LEU A 192 -12.38 -5.42 11.86
N GLY A 193 -12.88 -6.64 11.64
CA GLY A 193 -13.28 -7.09 10.31
C GLY A 193 -12.08 -7.21 9.36
N CYS A 194 -10.95 -7.72 9.85
CA CYS A 194 -9.76 -7.96 9.04
C CYS A 194 -9.21 -9.38 9.22
N THR A 195 -8.07 -9.71 8.61
CA THR A 195 -7.43 -11.02 8.81
C THR A 195 -6.40 -10.99 9.93
N SER A 196 -6.18 -12.13 10.58
CA SER A 196 -5.12 -12.28 11.58
C SER A 196 -3.73 -11.97 11.02
N GLN A 197 -3.54 -12.17 9.71
CA GLN A 197 -2.30 -11.80 9.03
C GLN A 197 -2.09 -10.27 9.00
N ASP A 198 -3.17 -9.49 8.87
CA ASP A 198 -3.11 -8.02 8.92
C ASP A 198 -2.65 -7.55 10.30
N ILE A 199 -3.13 -8.19 11.37
CA ILE A 199 -2.64 -7.93 12.74
C ILE A 199 -1.19 -8.35 12.90
N LEU A 200 -0.80 -9.52 12.36
CA LEU A 200 0.59 -9.98 12.43
C LEU A 200 1.55 -9.09 11.62
N TYR A 201 1.09 -8.36 10.61
CA TYR A 201 1.89 -7.37 9.90
C TYR A 201 2.28 -6.17 10.78
N LEU A 202 1.49 -5.85 11.82
CA LEU A 202 1.84 -4.83 12.82
C LEU A 202 3.05 -5.23 13.67
N CYS A 203 3.44 -6.52 13.66
CA CYS A 203 4.62 -7.01 14.35
C CYS A 203 5.88 -6.96 13.46
N THR A 204 5.80 -7.60 12.28
CA THR A 204 6.99 -7.95 11.48
C THR A 204 6.78 -7.72 9.98
N GLY A 205 5.91 -6.80 9.58
CA GLY A 205 5.54 -6.61 8.18
C GLY A 205 6.73 -6.37 7.23
N PRO A 206 6.60 -6.76 5.94
CA PRO A 206 7.67 -6.63 4.94
C PRO A 206 7.97 -5.17 4.53
N SER A 207 7.14 -4.22 4.96
CA SER A 207 7.35 -2.78 4.76
C SER A 207 7.56 -2.08 6.10
N GLU A 208 8.48 -1.10 6.12
CA GLU A 208 8.73 -0.21 7.28
C GLU A 208 7.45 0.51 7.75
N ARG A 209 6.45 0.59 6.87
CA ARG A 209 5.19 1.30 7.10
C ARG A 209 4.30 0.68 8.17
N TYR A 210 4.48 -0.56 8.61
CA TYR A 210 3.62 -1.19 9.64
C TYR A 210 4.41 -1.93 10.73
N ARG A 211 5.73 -1.95 10.63
CA ARG A 211 6.58 -2.76 11.50
C ARG A 211 6.67 -2.17 12.90
N GLY A 212 6.65 -3.03 13.92
CA GLY A 212 7.04 -2.69 15.29
C GLY A 212 6.02 -1.90 16.12
N VAL A 213 4.75 -1.89 15.71
CA VAL A 213 3.64 -1.35 16.52
C VAL A 213 3.27 -2.35 17.62
N LEU A 214 3.20 -3.63 17.27
CA LEU A 214 2.98 -4.74 18.20
C LEU A 214 4.23 -5.62 18.26
N GLU A 215 4.31 -6.49 19.26
CA GLU A 215 5.30 -7.55 19.35
C GLU A 215 4.63 -8.92 19.45
N ARG A 216 5.29 -9.95 18.90
CA ARG A 216 4.86 -11.34 19.05
C ARG A 216 5.33 -11.87 20.39
N THR A 217 4.48 -12.63 21.06
CA THR A 217 4.89 -13.37 22.25
C THR A 217 5.78 -14.54 21.88
N SER A 218 6.75 -14.87 22.72
CA SER A 218 7.63 -16.04 22.55
C SER A 218 6.88 -17.37 22.60
N THR A 219 5.72 -17.41 23.27
CA THR A 219 4.93 -18.62 23.51
C THR A 219 4.07 -19.05 22.32
N SER A 220 3.73 -18.15 21.40
CA SER A 220 2.93 -18.47 20.21
C SER A 220 3.13 -17.46 19.09
N SER A 221 3.33 -17.97 17.87
CA SER A 221 3.45 -17.14 16.66
C SER A 221 2.17 -16.40 16.27
N ARG A 222 1.03 -16.74 16.89
CA ARG A 222 -0.29 -16.13 16.65
C ARG A 222 -0.76 -15.21 17.77
N ARG A 223 0.03 -15.03 18.83
CA ARG A 223 -0.27 -14.11 19.92
C ARG A 223 0.61 -12.88 19.82
N VAL A 224 -0.03 -11.73 19.99
CA VAL A 224 0.57 -10.41 19.88
C VAL A 224 0.26 -9.59 21.13
N ARG A 225 1.10 -8.62 21.44
CA ARG A 225 0.85 -7.68 22.53
C ARG A 225 1.40 -6.30 22.18
N PRO A 226 0.90 -5.23 22.84
CA PRO A 226 1.52 -3.92 22.75
C PRO A 226 2.95 -3.96 23.29
N ARG A 227 3.77 -3.01 22.84
CA ARG A 227 5.10 -2.81 23.40
C ARG A 227 5.01 -2.07 24.74
N ARG A 228 6.11 -2.05 25.49
CA ARG A 228 6.22 -1.31 26.76
C ARG A 228 7.16 -0.13 26.64
N CYS A 229 6.87 0.93 27.41
CA CYS A 229 7.87 1.96 27.70
C CYS A 229 8.85 1.44 28.76
N GLU A 230 9.93 2.21 29.00
CA GLU A 230 10.93 1.90 30.03
C GLU A 230 10.34 1.74 31.45
N ARG A 231 9.20 2.40 31.74
CA ARG A 231 8.50 2.28 33.02
C ARG A 231 7.53 1.09 33.09
N GLY A 232 7.50 0.24 32.07
CA GLY A 232 6.67 -0.97 32.04
C GLY A 232 5.20 -0.77 31.65
N HIS A 233 4.76 0.44 31.35
CA HIS A 233 3.39 0.69 30.87
C HIS A 233 3.23 0.30 29.40
N TRP A 234 2.02 -0.10 29.02
CA TRP A 234 1.69 -0.42 27.63
C TRP A 234 1.68 0.84 26.73
N LEU A 235 2.30 0.71 25.56
CA LEU A 235 2.27 1.71 24.49
C LEU A 235 1.02 1.50 23.65
N LEU A 236 -0.05 2.19 24.04
CA LEU A 236 -1.38 2.08 23.42
C LEU A 236 -1.73 3.30 22.54
N HIS A 237 -0.80 4.23 22.37
CA HIS A 237 -0.98 5.43 21.56
C HIS A 237 0.00 5.44 20.38
N ILE A 238 -0.42 6.01 19.25
CA ILE A 238 0.40 6.12 18.05
C ILE A 238 0.22 7.45 17.33
N LEU A 239 1.34 8.15 17.12
CA LEU A 239 1.45 9.39 16.38
C LEU A 239 2.85 9.46 15.75
N PRO A 240 3.08 8.93 14.53
CA PRO A 240 4.36 8.86 13.85
C PRO A 240 4.68 10.18 13.16
N THR A 241 5.10 11.11 14.01
CA THR A 241 5.68 12.38 13.63
C THR A 241 7.19 12.22 13.46
N ILE A 242 7.86 13.30 13.07
CA ILE A 242 9.32 13.33 12.95
C ILE A 242 10.00 13.04 14.30
N GLU A 243 9.43 13.53 15.40
CA GLU A 243 10.01 13.38 16.74
C GLU A 243 9.91 11.94 17.27
N THR A 244 8.90 11.20 16.82
CA THR A 244 8.53 9.87 17.36
C THR A 244 8.80 8.74 16.38
N GLU A 245 9.42 9.04 15.23
CA GLU A 245 9.61 8.09 14.14
C GLU A 245 10.41 6.85 14.57
N GLN A 246 11.42 7.02 15.42
CA GLN A 246 12.27 5.92 15.91
C GLN A 246 11.48 4.88 16.71
N SER A 247 10.35 5.26 17.31
CA SER A 247 9.45 4.35 18.00
C SER A 247 8.25 3.93 17.14
N ASN A 248 8.30 4.12 15.82
CA ASN A 248 7.16 3.96 14.91
C ASN A 248 5.95 4.82 15.31
N GLY A 249 6.18 5.93 16.00
CA GLY A 249 5.13 6.79 16.54
C GLY A 249 4.51 6.31 17.85
N LEU A 250 4.97 5.20 18.44
CA LEU A 250 4.38 4.68 19.68
C LEU A 250 4.64 5.64 20.85
N LEU A 251 3.58 5.93 21.60
CA LEU A 251 3.58 6.81 22.77
C LEU A 251 2.96 6.10 23.98
N CYS A 252 3.45 6.46 25.18
CA CYS A 252 2.89 6.00 26.42
C CYS A 252 1.83 6.99 26.92
N GLY A 253 0.56 6.58 26.94
CA GLY A 253 -0.55 7.41 27.44
C GLY A 253 -0.45 7.71 28.93
N THR A 254 0.06 6.76 29.72
CA THR A 254 0.23 6.91 31.17
C THR A 254 1.39 7.84 31.52
N CYS A 255 2.55 7.68 30.88
CA CYS A 255 3.71 8.53 31.13
C CYS A 255 3.65 9.86 30.40
N ARG A 256 2.78 10.00 29.39
CA ARG A 256 2.77 11.09 28.41
C ARG A 256 4.15 11.34 27.79
N ALA A 257 4.80 10.25 27.38
CA ALA A 257 6.19 10.25 26.92
C ALA A 257 6.40 9.29 25.74
N THR A 258 7.51 9.45 25.03
CA THR A 258 8.05 8.44 24.11
C THR A 258 8.47 7.16 24.86
N PRO A 259 8.75 6.04 24.18
CA PRO A 259 9.08 4.78 24.86
C PRO A 259 10.33 4.83 25.72
N ASP A 260 11.31 5.64 25.30
CA ASP A 260 12.57 5.98 25.97
C ASP A 260 12.41 7.08 27.05
N GLY A 261 11.18 7.46 27.38
CA GLY A 261 10.88 8.29 28.55
C GLY A 261 10.94 9.81 28.33
N VAL A 262 11.18 10.30 27.11
CA VAL A 262 11.14 11.74 26.82
C VAL A 262 9.70 12.24 26.91
N ALA A 263 9.43 13.13 27.87
CA ALA A 263 8.12 13.72 28.07
C ALA A 263 7.70 14.56 26.85
N LEU A 264 6.46 14.40 26.43
CA LEU A 264 5.88 15.16 25.31
C LEU A 264 4.90 16.21 25.82
N PRO A 265 4.83 17.39 25.17
CA PRO A 265 3.83 18.41 25.49
C PRO A 265 2.39 17.90 25.38
N ALA A 266 1.49 18.50 26.14
CA ALA A 266 0.09 18.08 26.18
C ALA A 266 -0.59 18.00 24.79
N PRO A 267 -0.36 18.94 23.84
CA PRO A 267 -0.99 18.90 22.53
C PRO A 267 -0.74 17.64 21.70
N TYR A 268 0.35 16.90 21.93
CA TYR A 268 0.59 15.60 21.28
C TYR A 268 -0.51 14.58 21.58
N PHE A 269 -1.16 14.74 22.73
CA PHE A 269 -2.26 13.90 23.17
C PHE A 269 -3.61 14.58 22.95
N ASP A 270 -3.69 15.91 22.91
CA ASP A 270 -4.98 16.61 22.74
C ASP A 270 -5.52 16.53 21.30
N LEU A 271 -4.64 16.36 20.30
CA LEU A 271 -5.02 16.07 18.90
C LEU A 271 -5.78 14.74 18.74
N TRP A 272 -5.83 13.93 19.80
CA TRP A 272 -6.48 12.62 19.87
C TRP A 272 -7.95 12.70 20.29
N ASP A 273 -8.30 13.66 21.16
CA ASP A 273 -9.62 13.79 21.79
C ASP A 273 -10.47 14.93 21.19
N GLY A 274 -9.96 15.61 20.15
CA GLY A 274 -10.64 16.72 19.50
C GLY A 274 -11.79 16.30 18.56
N PRO A 275 -12.85 17.11 18.42
CA PRO A 275 -13.94 16.87 17.47
C PRO A 275 -13.38 16.70 16.04
N GLU A 276 -13.98 15.81 15.23
CA GLU A 276 -13.57 15.52 13.83
C GLU A 276 -13.28 16.78 13.01
N ALA A 277 -14.04 17.86 13.24
CA ALA A 277 -13.88 19.15 12.57
C ALA A 277 -12.54 19.88 12.84
N ARG A 278 -11.79 19.52 13.91
CA ARG A 278 -10.45 20.05 14.18
C ARG A 278 -9.33 19.15 13.63
N GLN A 279 -9.67 17.99 13.07
CA GLN A 279 -8.73 17.02 12.49
C GLN A 279 -8.48 17.35 11.01
N HIS A 280 -8.20 18.62 10.70
CA HIS A 280 -7.84 19.03 9.34
C HIS A 280 -6.57 18.28 8.90
N ASP A 281 -6.80 17.25 8.09
CA ASP A 281 -5.86 16.37 7.39
C ASP A 281 -4.74 15.71 8.23
N LEU A 282 -5.12 14.82 9.15
CA LEU A 282 -4.22 13.79 9.73
C LEU A 282 -4.19 12.50 8.88
N ARG A 283 -4.48 12.65 7.58
CA ARG A 283 -4.72 11.68 6.49
C ARG A 283 -5.87 10.69 6.66
N ASP A 284 -6.98 11.20 7.18
CA ASP A 284 -8.35 10.62 7.22
C ASP A 284 -8.62 9.56 8.30
N ALA A 285 -8.85 10.07 9.51
CA ALA A 285 -9.16 9.36 10.75
C ALA A 285 -10.53 8.60 10.71
N PRO A 286 -10.78 7.70 11.67
CA PRO A 286 -11.48 8.20 12.84
C PRO A 286 -10.50 8.27 14.00
N GLY A 287 -10.56 9.40 14.71
CA GLY A 287 -9.90 9.56 16.00
C GLY A 287 -10.22 8.34 16.85
N THR A 288 -9.30 7.99 17.72
CA THR A 288 -9.56 6.96 18.72
C THR A 288 -10.58 7.55 19.68
N VAL A 289 -11.86 7.47 19.32
CA VAL A 289 -12.95 7.87 20.17
C VAL A 289 -12.96 6.85 21.30
N LEU A 290 -12.24 7.16 22.37
CA LEU A 290 -12.43 6.51 23.67
C LEU A 290 -13.83 6.78 24.23
N ALA A 291 -14.63 7.66 23.60
CA ALA A 291 -15.98 7.96 24.06
C ALA A 291 -17.02 6.88 23.73
N GLN A 292 -16.73 5.95 22.81
CA GLN A 292 -17.59 4.80 22.57
C GLN A 292 -16.73 3.56 22.57
N ALA A 293 -16.66 2.90 23.75
CA ALA A 293 -16.35 1.48 23.78
C ALA A 293 -17.12 0.81 22.63
N PRO A 294 -16.48 0.00 21.77
CA PRO A 294 -17.21 -0.71 20.74
C PRO A 294 -18.41 -1.39 21.41
N VAL A 295 -19.61 -1.15 20.88
CA VAL A 295 -20.88 -1.61 21.47
C VAL A 295 -20.66 -2.99 22.04
N ALA A 296 -20.85 -3.12 23.36
CA ALA A 296 -20.65 -4.39 24.04
C ALA A 296 -21.36 -5.46 23.24
N VAL A 297 -20.58 -6.37 22.65
CA VAL A 297 -21.13 -7.52 21.94
C VAL A 297 -21.94 -8.25 22.99
N ALA A 298 -23.27 -8.21 22.86
CA ALA A 298 -24.18 -8.74 23.85
C ALA A 298 -23.71 -10.15 24.27
N PRO A 299 -23.77 -10.52 25.56
CA PRO A 299 -23.37 -11.86 25.98
C PRO A 299 -24.15 -12.89 25.15
N GLY A 300 -23.46 -13.62 24.26
CA GLY A 300 -24.08 -14.57 23.33
C GLY A 300 -24.20 -14.13 21.87
N ALA A 301 -23.76 -12.92 21.49
CA ALA A 301 -23.60 -12.58 20.07
C ALA A 301 -22.48 -13.43 19.47
N ARG A 302 -22.91 -14.49 18.76
CA ARG A 302 -22.02 -15.40 18.04
C ARG A 302 -21.09 -14.58 17.12
N PRO A 303 -19.80 -14.96 17.02
CA PRO A 303 -18.86 -14.29 16.13
C PRO A 303 -19.49 -14.17 14.74
N ARG A 304 -19.36 -13.00 14.11
CA ARG A 304 -19.76 -12.81 12.70
C ARG A 304 -18.97 -13.81 11.88
N ILE A 305 -19.64 -14.83 11.36
CA ILE A 305 -19.01 -15.83 10.50
C ILE A 305 -18.77 -15.15 9.16
N MET A 306 -17.57 -14.60 9.00
CA MET A 306 -17.11 -13.99 7.76
C MET A 306 -16.56 -15.10 6.88
N LEU A 307 -17.31 -15.46 5.85
CA LEU A 307 -16.92 -16.49 4.89
C LEU A 307 -15.98 -15.91 3.84
N ASN A 308 -14.91 -16.64 3.52
CA ASN A 308 -14.10 -16.30 2.36
C ASN A 308 -14.89 -16.53 1.05
N ILE A 309 -14.44 -15.98 -0.08
CA ILE A 309 -15.18 -16.11 -1.35
C ILE A 309 -15.47 -17.56 -1.76
N GLY A 310 -14.60 -18.52 -1.42
CA GLY A 310 -14.81 -19.93 -1.69
C GLY A 310 -15.93 -20.51 -0.82
N GLU A 311 -15.87 -20.25 0.49
CA GLU A 311 -16.87 -20.68 1.46
C GLU A 311 -18.23 -20.04 1.21
N ALA A 312 -18.27 -18.73 0.90
CA ALA A 312 -19.50 -18.00 0.59
C ALA A 312 -20.14 -18.48 -0.71
N ALA A 313 -19.33 -18.75 -1.74
CA ALA A 313 -19.82 -19.33 -2.99
C ALA A 313 -20.34 -20.76 -2.79
N ALA A 314 -19.68 -21.56 -1.96
CA ALA A 314 -20.15 -22.89 -1.58
C ALA A 314 -21.46 -22.81 -0.78
N TYR A 315 -21.56 -21.88 0.16
CA TYR A 315 -22.75 -21.62 0.98
C TYR A 315 -23.98 -21.28 0.13
N LEU A 316 -23.82 -20.41 -0.87
CA LEU A 316 -24.88 -20.07 -1.83
C LEU A 316 -25.08 -21.12 -2.94
N GLY A 317 -24.22 -22.14 -3.02
CA GLY A 317 -24.22 -23.11 -4.11
C GLY A 317 -23.91 -22.51 -5.50
N VAL A 318 -23.15 -21.41 -5.56
CA VAL A 318 -22.81 -20.69 -6.81
C VAL A 318 -21.31 -20.72 -7.10
N SER A 319 -20.88 -20.19 -8.26
CA SER A 319 -19.45 -20.07 -8.55
C SER A 319 -18.80 -18.88 -7.87
N THR A 320 -17.51 -19.02 -7.50
CA THR A 320 -16.71 -17.92 -6.97
C THR A 320 -16.64 -16.74 -7.95
N SER A 321 -16.61 -17.01 -9.25
CA SER A 321 -16.69 -16.00 -10.32
C SER A 321 -18.03 -15.28 -10.35
N ALA A 322 -19.15 -16.00 -10.23
CA ALA A 322 -20.48 -15.39 -10.19
C ALA A 322 -20.65 -14.50 -8.96
N LEU A 323 -20.29 -15.02 -7.77
CA LEU A 323 -20.31 -14.23 -6.54
C LEU A 323 -19.38 -13.01 -6.64
N ARG A 324 -18.23 -13.14 -7.32
CA ARG A 324 -17.32 -12.03 -7.60
C ARG A 324 -17.97 -10.96 -8.49
N THR A 325 -18.66 -11.37 -9.54
CA THR A 325 -19.40 -10.45 -10.42
C THR A 325 -20.50 -9.73 -9.64
N TRP A 326 -21.26 -10.45 -8.80
CA TRP A 326 -22.30 -9.83 -7.99
C TRP A 326 -21.76 -8.80 -7.01
N SER A 327 -20.63 -9.08 -6.35
CA SER A 327 -20.02 -8.08 -5.47
C SER A 327 -19.34 -6.93 -6.24
N ASN A 328 -18.87 -7.15 -7.47
CA ASN A 328 -18.38 -6.07 -8.34
C ASN A 328 -19.51 -5.12 -8.76
N ASN A 329 -20.69 -5.69 -9.00
CA ASN A 329 -21.88 -4.97 -9.44
C ASN A 329 -22.67 -4.38 -8.26
N GLY A 330 -22.16 -4.48 -7.03
CA GLY A 330 -22.84 -3.99 -5.82
C GLY A 330 -24.08 -4.80 -5.41
N GLN A 331 -24.33 -5.96 -6.02
CA GLN A 331 -25.51 -6.80 -5.79
C GLN A 331 -25.41 -7.65 -4.52
N VAL A 332 -24.20 -7.94 -4.06
CA VAL A 332 -23.93 -8.64 -2.80
C VAL A 332 -22.82 -7.89 -2.08
N ALA A 333 -23.11 -7.38 -0.88
CA ALA A 333 -22.14 -6.64 -0.09
C ALA A 333 -21.01 -7.58 0.39
N CYS A 334 -19.76 -7.10 0.31
CA CYS A 334 -18.59 -7.81 0.84
C CYS A 334 -17.51 -6.81 1.25
N GLU A 335 -16.67 -7.18 2.21
CA GLU A 335 -15.43 -6.45 2.48
C GLU A 335 -14.47 -6.64 1.29
N GLN A 336 -13.94 -5.55 0.74
CA GLN A 336 -13.07 -5.61 -0.42
C GLN A 336 -11.61 -5.76 0.02
N ARG A 337 -10.94 -6.83 -0.47
CA ARG A 337 -9.49 -7.15 -0.33
C ARG A 337 -9.02 -7.61 1.07
N PRO A 338 -9.03 -8.93 1.38
CA PRO A 338 -9.59 -10.02 0.59
C PRO A 338 -11.12 -10.07 0.70
N ARG A 339 -11.81 -10.64 -0.30
CA ARG A 339 -13.28 -10.72 -0.24
C ARG A 339 -13.75 -11.58 0.92
N ARG A 340 -14.55 -10.97 1.80
CA ARG A 340 -15.21 -11.60 2.93
C ARG A 340 -16.69 -11.25 2.92
N TYR A 341 -17.52 -12.25 3.16
CA TYR A 341 -18.97 -12.16 3.11
C TYR A 341 -19.53 -12.48 4.48
N ASP A 342 -20.31 -11.57 5.04
CA ASP A 342 -21.09 -11.84 6.24
C ASP A 342 -22.21 -12.83 5.88
N GLN A 343 -22.33 -13.92 6.64
CA GLN A 343 -23.37 -14.91 6.42
C GLN A 343 -24.79 -14.29 6.38
N ARG A 344 -25.06 -13.21 7.14
CA ARG A 344 -26.36 -12.50 7.11
C ARG A 344 -26.64 -11.83 5.78
N VAL A 345 -25.60 -11.34 5.09
CA VAL A 345 -25.72 -10.78 3.75
C VAL A 345 -26.03 -11.90 2.75
N LEU A 346 -25.43 -13.07 2.94
CA LEU A 346 -25.72 -14.24 2.12
C LEU A 346 -27.14 -14.79 2.37
N ASP A 347 -27.63 -14.70 3.61
CA ASP A 347 -28.99 -15.10 4.01
C ASP A 347 -30.07 -14.09 3.60
N ASN A 348 -29.68 -12.90 3.11
CA ASN A 348 -30.62 -11.90 2.64
C ASN A 348 -31.49 -12.47 1.49
N PRO A 349 -32.83 -12.31 1.54
CA PRO A 349 -33.74 -12.74 0.48
C PRO A 349 -33.32 -12.34 -0.94
N GLU A 350 -32.73 -11.15 -1.13
CA GLU A 350 -32.27 -10.68 -2.45
C GLU A 350 -31.05 -11.47 -2.96
N THR A 351 -30.13 -11.80 -2.06
CA THR A 351 -28.95 -12.62 -2.37
C THR A 351 -29.35 -14.07 -2.62
N GLN A 352 -30.30 -14.60 -1.84
CA GLN A 352 -30.89 -15.91 -2.07
C GLN A 352 -31.67 -15.97 -3.40
N ALA A 353 -32.36 -14.90 -3.79
CA ALA A 353 -33.03 -14.80 -5.09
C ALA A 353 -32.03 -14.72 -6.27
N LEU A 354 -30.86 -14.09 -6.08
CA LEU A 354 -29.76 -14.16 -7.06
C LEU A 354 -29.21 -15.57 -7.19
N ALA A 355 -28.99 -16.27 -6.06
CA ALA A 355 -28.57 -17.66 -6.04
C ALA A 355 -29.60 -18.59 -6.73
N ALA A 356 -30.89 -18.43 -6.44
CA ALA A 356 -31.96 -19.20 -7.06
C ALA A 356 -32.04 -18.97 -8.58
N ARG A 357 -31.92 -17.72 -9.06
CA ARG A 357 -31.85 -17.40 -10.50
C ARG A 357 -30.62 -18.02 -11.16
N PHE A 358 -29.49 -18.00 -10.48
CA PHE A 358 -28.26 -18.65 -10.94
C PHE A 358 -28.46 -20.17 -11.06
N HIS A 359 -29.06 -20.81 -10.06
CA HIS A 359 -29.37 -22.24 -10.09
C HIS A 359 -30.38 -22.60 -11.19
N ALA A 360 -31.39 -21.77 -11.42
CA ALA A 360 -32.36 -21.98 -12.50
C ALA A 360 -31.72 -21.89 -13.89
N THR A 361 -30.66 -21.08 -14.03
CA THR A 361 -29.96 -20.85 -15.30
C THR A 361 -28.84 -21.87 -15.54
N TYR A 362 -28.12 -22.28 -14.49
CA TYR A 362 -26.87 -23.05 -14.59
C TYR A 362 -26.88 -24.38 -13.82
N GLY A 363 -27.99 -24.74 -13.16
CA GLY A 363 -28.12 -25.93 -12.32
C GLY A 363 -27.57 -25.77 -10.89
N GLN A 364 -27.93 -26.69 -10.00
CA GLN A 364 -27.40 -26.76 -8.62
C GLN A 364 -26.08 -27.54 -8.57
N ARG A 365 -25.13 -27.10 -7.73
CA ARG A 365 -23.90 -27.84 -7.44
C ARG A 365 -24.20 -29.02 -6.53
N SER A 366 -24.13 -30.24 -7.08
CA SER A 366 -24.09 -31.46 -6.27
C SER A 366 -22.68 -31.71 -5.74
N ALA A 367 -22.56 -32.02 -4.44
CA ALA A 367 -21.32 -32.49 -3.82
C ALA A 367 -21.08 -34.00 -4.03
N ALA A 368 -22.01 -34.72 -4.67
CA ALA A 368 -21.99 -36.18 -4.80
C ALA A 368 -22.62 -36.63 -6.13
N ASP A 369 -22.05 -36.22 -7.27
CA ASP A 369 -22.61 -36.53 -8.59
C ASP A 369 -21.98 -37.78 -9.25
N GLY A 370 -21.04 -38.47 -8.60
CA GLY A 370 -20.35 -39.65 -9.18
C GLY A 370 -19.51 -39.36 -10.44
N ARG A 371 -19.45 -38.10 -10.88
CA ARG A 371 -18.72 -37.62 -12.07
C ARG A 371 -17.21 -37.51 -11.83
N LEU A 372 -16.44 -37.77 -12.87
CA LEU A 372 -14.98 -37.82 -12.85
C LEU A 372 -14.37 -36.44 -13.13
N THR A 373 -13.29 -36.11 -12.44
CA THR A 373 -12.47 -34.92 -12.74
C THR A 373 -11.54 -35.20 -13.93
N LEU A 374 -11.04 -34.16 -14.60
CA LEU A 374 -10.10 -34.32 -15.73
C LEU A 374 -8.90 -35.23 -15.40
N ARG A 375 -8.34 -35.10 -14.18
CA ARG A 375 -7.25 -35.95 -13.72
C ARG A 375 -7.68 -37.42 -13.61
N GLN A 376 -8.85 -37.68 -13.02
CA GLN A 376 -9.39 -39.04 -12.92
C GLN A 376 -9.74 -39.63 -14.29
N VAL A 377 -10.17 -38.80 -15.25
CA VAL A 377 -10.35 -39.22 -16.64
C VAL A 377 -9.02 -39.58 -17.28
N SER A 378 -7.97 -38.79 -17.05
CA SER A 378 -6.60 -39.09 -17.51
C SER A 378 -6.08 -40.41 -16.97
N GLU A 379 -6.26 -40.65 -15.68
CA GLU A 379 -5.89 -41.91 -15.03
C GLU A 379 -6.73 -43.09 -15.55
N ARG A 380 -8.04 -42.91 -15.73
CA ARG A 380 -8.96 -43.97 -16.20
C ARG A 380 -8.77 -44.35 -17.67
N LEU A 381 -8.44 -43.39 -18.52
CA LEU A 381 -8.21 -43.62 -19.95
C LEU A 381 -6.75 -43.96 -20.27
N GLU A 382 -5.84 -43.82 -19.31
CA GLU A 382 -4.39 -43.91 -19.50
C GLU A 382 -3.88 -42.95 -20.60
N VAL A 383 -4.49 -41.77 -20.71
CA VAL A 383 -4.17 -40.74 -21.71
C VAL A 383 -3.83 -39.42 -21.00
N PRO A 384 -2.78 -38.68 -21.40
CA PRO A 384 -2.41 -37.40 -20.79
C PRO A 384 -3.52 -36.33 -20.86
N GLU A 385 -3.64 -35.49 -19.82
CA GLU A 385 -4.70 -34.47 -19.72
C GLU A 385 -4.81 -33.52 -20.93
N HIS A 386 -3.71 -33.20 -21.61
CA HIS A 386 -3.73 -32.27 -22.74
C HIS A 386 -4.44 -32.85 -23.97
N TYR A 387 -4.24 -34.13 -24.28
CA TYR A 387 -4.97 -34.81 -25.35
C TYR A 387 -6.47 -34.93 -25.05
N ILE A 388 -6.82 -35.11 -23.78
CA ILE A 388 -8.23 -35.09 -23.34
C ILE A 388 -8.80 -33.68 -23.54
N ARG A 389 -8.07 -32.61 -23.18
CA ARG A 389 -8.52 -31.23 -23.43
C ARG A 389 -8.71 -30.92 -24.91
N ASP A 390 -7.80 -31.37 -25.77
CA ASP A 390 -7.90 -31.14 -27.21
C ASP A 390 -9.07 -31.94 -27.84
N PHE A 391 -9.33 -33.14 -27.31
CA PHE A 391 -10.52 -33.94 -27.64
C PHE A 391 -11.84 -33.26 -27.23
N LEU A 392 -11.81 -32.43 -26.18
CA LEU A 392 -12.98 -31.67 -25.70
C LEU A 392 -13.23 -30.40 -26.51
N ILE A 393 -12.16 -29.77 -27.02
CA ILE A 393 -12.23 -28.50 -27.78
C ILE A 393 -12.65 -28.75 -29.24
N THR A 394 -12.48 -29.98 -29.74
CA THR A 394 -12.79 -30.36 -31.13
C THR A 394 -13.97 -31.35 -31.15
N PRO A 395 -14.97 -31.15 -32.03
CA PRO A 395 -16.33 -30.83 -31.61
C PRO A 395 -17.03 -31.93 -30.76
N GLY A 396 -17.24 -31.68 -29.46
CA GLY A 396 -18.41 -32.18 -28.73
C GLY A 396 -18.53 -33.68 -28.43
N LYS A 397 -17.44 -34.46 -28.43
CA LYS A 397 -17.51 -35.92 -28.24
C LYS A 397 -17.64 -36.40 -26.79
N LEU A 398 -17.40 -35.53 -25.81
CA LEU A 398 -17.53 -35.85 -24.39
C LEU A 398 -18.25 -34.69 -23.70
N ALA A 399 -19.48 -34.94 -23.25
CA ALA A 399 -20.25 -33.95 -22.51
C ALA A 399 -19.55 -33.68 -21.18
N TYR A 400 -19.43 -32.41 -20.81
CA TYR A 400 -18.83 -32.02 -19.55
C TYR A 400 -19.67 -30.97 -18.86
N VAL A 401 -19.65 -31.02 -17.54
CA VAL A 401 -20.28 -30.01 -16.67
C VAL A 401 -19.18 -29.31 -15.90
N ARG A 402 -19.33 -27.99 -15.67
CA ARG A 402 -18.40 -27.25 -14.83
C ARG A 402 -18.83 -27.36 -13.36
N GLY A 403 -17.96 -27.91 -12.52
CA GLY A 403 -18.25 -28.15 -11.09
C GLY A 403 -17.00 -28.27 -10.21
N GLY A 404 -17.12 -28.97 -9.08
CA GLY A 404 -16.03 -29.20 -8.10
C GLY A 404 -15.91 -28.10 -7.03
N SER A 405 -15.14 -28.38 -5.96
CA SER A 405 -15.01 -27.53 -4.75
C SER A 405 -14.53 -26.10 -5.05
N LYS A 406 -13.85 -25.89 -6.18
CA LYS A 406 -13.38 -24.57 -6.65
C LYS A 406 -14.16 -24.02 -7.84
N GLY A 407 -15.09 -24.80 -8.40
CA GLY A 407 -16.09 -24.31 -9.34
C GLY A 407 -15.70 -24.11 -10.80
N ASN A 408 -14.44 -24.37 -11.15
CA ASN A 408 -13.92 -24.30 -12.51
C ASN A 408 -13.38 -25.65 -12.99
N GLN A 409 -13.71 -26.75 -12.30
CA GLN A 409 -13.25 -28.08 -12.68
C GLN A 409 -14.19 -28.66 -13.72
N LEU A 410 -13.63 -29.23 -14.79
CA LEU A 410 -14.40 -30.02 -15.75
C LEU A 410 -14.73 -31.37 -15.11
N LEU A 411 -16.02 -31.70 -15.07
CA LEU A 411 -16.56 -32.94 -14.56
C LEU A 411 -17.21 -33.71 -15.71
N PHE A 412 -16.95 -35.01 -15.77
CA PHE A 412 -17.34 -35.89 -16.86
C PHE A 412 -18.20 -37.04 -16.33
N ASP A 413 -19.22 -37.42 -17.08
CA ASP A 413 -19.99 -38.62 -16.77
C ASP A 413 -19.12 -39.87 -16.99
N PRO A 414 -19.03 -40.81 -16.03
CA PRO A 414 -18.27 -42.05 -16.22
C PRO A 414 -18.71 -42.82 -17.47
N VAL A 415 -20.00 -42.80 -17.81
CA VAL A 415 -20.53 -43.51 -18.99
C VAL A 415 -19.97 -42.93 -20.29
N ASP A 416 -19.91 -41.60 -20.39
CA ASP A 416 -19.35 -40.91 -21.55
C ASP A 416 -17.84 -41.12 -21.66
N VAL A 417 -17.14 -41.15 -20.53
CA VAL A 417 -15.70 -41.44 -20.47
C VAL A 417 -15.43 -42.87 -20.93
N ASP A 418 -16.23 -43.84 -20.48
CA ASP A 418 -16.09 -45.23 -20.87
C ASP A 418 -16.46 -45.47 -22.34
N ALA A 419 -17.27 -44.60 -22.96
CA ALA A 419 -17.62 -44.65 -24.37
C ALA A 419 -16.52 -44.13 -25.32
N VAL A 420 -15.43 -43.54 -24.80
CA VAL A 420 -14.32 -43.07 -25.64
C VAL A 420 -13.74 -44.23 -26.46
N PRO A 421 -13.65 -44.14 -27.80
CA PRO A 421 -13.20 -45.25 -28.64
C PRO A 421 -11.82 -45.77 -28.26
N GLN A 422 -11.68 -47.10 -28.16
CA GLN A 422 -10.42 -47.77 -27.82
C GLN A 422 -9.28 -47.38 -28.78
N GLU A 423 -9.58 -47.27 -30.07
CA GLU A 423 -8.61 -46.85 -31.10
C GLU A 423 -8.03 -45.45 -30.81
N TRP A 424 -8.85 -44.54 -30.29
CA TRP A 424 -8.39 -43.19 -29.91
C TRP A 424 -7.50 -43.24 -28.68
N ARG A 425 -7.87 -44.03 -27.65
CA ARG A 425 -7.06 -44.19 -26.44
C ARG A 425 -5.67 -44.73 -26.77
N GLU A 426 -5.61 -45.77 -27.60
CA GLU A 426 -4.35 -46.37 -28.05
C GLU A 426 -3.47 -45.42 -28.86
N ARG A 427 -4.09 -44.48 -29.58
CA ARG A 427 -3.37 -43.46 -30.37
C ARG A 427 -2.68 -42.42 -29.50
N HIS A 428 -3.21 -42.17 -28.30
CA HIS A 428 -2.80 -41.09 -27.40
C HIS A 428 -2.35 -41.58 -26.02
N ALA A 429 -2.06 -42.88 -25.87
CA ALA A 429 -1.69 -43.49 -24.61
C ALA A 429 -0.48 -42.81 -23.94
N ALA A 430 -0.51 -42.69 -22.62
CA ALA A 430 0.49 -41.97 -21.83
C ALA A 430 1.89 -42.61 -21.88
N ASN A 431 1.95 -43.91 -22.17
CA ASN A 431 3.19 -44.68 -22.26
C ASN A 431 3.88 -44.59 -23.63
N LEU A 432 3.35 -43.80 -24.56
CA LEU A 432 3.94 -43.63 -25.88
C LEU A 432 5.23 -42.79 -25.84
N LEU A 433 6.30 -43.33 -26.44
CA LEU A 433 7.61 -42.71 -26.45
C LEU A 433 7.71 -41.64 -27.55
N GLY A 434 8.42 -40.55 -27.24
CA GLY A 434 8.79 -39.53 -28.22
C GLY A 434 9.96 -39.99 -29.10
N ILE A 435 10.12 -39.37 -30.29
CA ILE A 435 11.18 -39.73 -31.23
C ILE A 435 12.60 -39.60 -30.65
N GLY A 436 12.82 -38.63 -29.75
CA GLY A 436 14.11 -38.44 -29.07
C GLY A 436 14.43 -39.59 -28.11
N GLU A 437 13.44 -40.05 -27.36
CA GLU A 437 13.60 -41.16 -26.42
C GLU A 437 13.81 -42.49 -27.15
N VAL A 438 13.15 -42.69 -28.30
CA VAL A 438 13.41 -43.87 -29.16
C VAL A 438 14.80 -43.83 -29.77
N ALA A 439 15.24 -42.66 -30.22
CA ALA A 439 16.59 -42.46 -30.76
C ALA A 439 17.66 -42.83 -29.72
N GLU A 440 17.46 -42.42 -28.47
CA GLU A 440 18.33 -42.79 -27.35
C GLU A 440 18.32 -44.31 -27.09
N ARG A 441 17.14 -44.92 -26.96
CA ARG A 441 17.01 -46.37 -26.67
C ARG A 441 17.57 -47.27 -27.77
N LEU A 442 17.45 -46.87 -29.04
CA LEU A 442 17.96 -47.62 -30.19
C LEU A 442 19.40 -47.22 -30.59
N ARG A 443 20.00 -46.23 -29.93
CA ARG A 443 21.31 -45.64 -30.29
C ARG A 443 21.38 -45.19 -31.75
N LEU A 444 20.28 -44.59 -32.23
CA LEU A 444 20.16 -44.03 -33.57
C LEU A 444 20.00 -42.50 -33.48
N SER A 445 20.32 -41.79 -34.55
CA SER A 445 19.92 -40.38 -34.67
C SER A 445 18.40 -40.26 -34.85
N THR A 446 17.82 -39.14 -34.42
CA THR A 446 16.39 -38.84 -34.65
C THR A 446 16.01 -38.84 -36.13
N GLY A 447 16.93 -38.48 -37.02
CA GLY A 447 16.75 -38.57 -38.48
C GLY A 447 16.64 -40.01 -38.99
N GLN A 448 17.48 -40.91 -38.49
CA GLN A 448 17.40 -42.34 -38.82
C GLN A 448 16.12 -42.99 -38.30
N VAL A 449 15.69 -42.67 -37.07
CA VAL A 449 14.40 -43.14 -36.53
C VAL A 449 13.24 -42.63 -37.36
N ARG A 450 13.27 -41.36 -37.79
CA ARG A 450 12.23 -40.78 -38.65
C ARG A 450 12.12 -41.49 -40.00
N SER A 451 13.25 -41.75 -40.65
CA SER A 451 13.30 -42.48 -41.92
C SER A 451 12.79 -43.92 -41.75
N ALA A 452 13.28 -44.64 -40.74
CA ALA A 452 12.85 -46.01 -40.48
C ALA A 452 11.35 -46.13 -40.13
N ALA A 453 10.79 -45.13 -39.42
CA ALA A 453 9.36 -45.07 -39.15
C ALA A 453 8.51 -44.71 -40.38
N ALA A 454 9.03 -43.88 -41.29
CA ALA A 454 8.37 -43.56 -42.56
C ALA A 454 8.32 -44.78 -43.49
N ASP A 455 9.38 -45.58 -43.50
CA ASP A 455 9.49 -46.80 -44.29
C ASP A 455 8.76 -48.01 -43.67
N GLY A 456 8.08 -47.83 -42.53
CA GLY A 456 7.36 -48.90 -41.82
C GLY A 456 8.26 -49.91 -41.08
N ARG A 457 9.58 -49.69 -41.05
CA ARG A 457 10.56 -50.57 -40.36
C ARG A 457 10.49 -50.46 -38.83
N ILE A 458 10.10 -49.30 -38.31
CA ILE A 458 9.77 -49.11 -36.91
C ILE A 458 8.28 -48.74 -36.83
N PRO A 459 7.40 -49.65 -36.35
CA PRO A 459 5.99 -49.36 -36.18
C PRO A 459 5.80 -48.09 -35.33
N SER A 460 5.05 -47.14 -35.88
CA SER A 460 4.78 -45.86 -35.23
C SER A 460 3.30 -45.55 -35.31
N VAL A 461 2.83 -44.80 -34.32
CA VAL A 461 1.47 -44.30 -34.23
C VAL A 461 1.50 -42.81 -34.54
N VAL A 462 0.64 -42.37 -35.46
CA VAL A 462 0.50 -40.94 -35.79
C VAL A 462 -0.63 -40.38 -34.93
N THR A 463 -0.30 -39.42 -34.08
CA THR A 463 -1.29 -38.67 -33.27
C THR A 463 -2.03 -37.64 -34.14
N ASP A 464 -3.18 -37.15 -33.67
CA ASP A 464 -4.02 -36.19 -34.39
C ASP A 464 -3.30 -34.85 -34.71
N GLY A 465 -2.20 -34.54 -34.01
CA GLY A 465 -1.29 -33.42 -34.32
C GLY A 465 -0.19 -33.75 -35.34
N ASN A 466 -0.37 -34.79 -36.16
CA ASN A 466 0.62 -35.34 -37.11
C ASN A 466 1.99 -35.69 -36.48
N THR A 467 2.03 -35.87 -35.16
CA THR A 467 3.27 -36.23 -34.45
C THR A 467 3.37 -37.74 -34.34
N ARG A 468 4.51 -38.31 -34.74
CA ARG A 468 4.79 -39.76 -34.62
C ARG A 468 5.23 -40.11 -33.20
N ARG A 469 4.63 -41.15 -32.66
CA ARG A 469 4.89 -41.73 -31.34
C ARG A 469 5.10 -43.23 -31.45
N PHE A 470 5.75 -43.84 -30.45
CA PHE A 470 6.19 -45.23 -30.53
C PHE A 470 5.76 -46.01 -29.29
N ARG A 471 5.33 -47.26 -29.48
CA ARG A 471 4.94 -48.15 -28.37
C ARG A 471 6.21 -48.75 -27.74
N PRO A 472 6.37 -48.75 -26.40
CA PRO A 472 7.55 -49.31 -25.73
C PRO A 472 7.90 -50.75 -26.16
N GLY A 473 6.91 -51.65 -26.17
CA GLY A 473 7.13 -53.05 -26.54
C GLY A 473 7.56 -53.29 -28.00
N VAL A 474 7.31 -52.34 -28.90
CA VAL A 474 7.81 -52.40 -30.29
C VAL A 474 9.30 -52.06 -30.33
N ILE A 475 9.74 -51.10 -29.50
CA ILE A 475 11.14 -50.69 -29.43
C ILE A 475 12.00 -51.78 -28.79
N GLU A 476 11.46 -52.48 -27.79
CA GLU A 476 12.10 -53.63 -27.17
C GLU A 476 12.28 -54.79 -28.16
N ALA A 477 11.28 -55.05 -29.01
CA ALA A 477 11.38 -56.05 -30.07
C ALA A 477 12.39 -55.68 -31.19
N CYS A 478 12.64 -54.38 -31.41
CA CYS A 478 13.62 -53.88 -32.37
C CYS A 478 15.07 -53.88 -31.84
N ASN A 479 15.27 -54.16 -30.55
CA ASN A 479 16.59 -54.15 -29.91
C ASN A 479 16.88 -55.49 -29.19
N PRO A 480 17.18 -56.58 -29.95
CA PRO A 480 17.33 -57.92 -29.38
C PRO A 480 18.55 -58.11 -28.46
N SER A 481 19.38 -57.08 -28.26
CA SER A 481 20.56 -57.10 -27.41
C SER A 481 20.33 -56.55 -25.98
N ALA A 482 19.07 -56.25 -25.62
CA ALA A 482 18.70 -55.74 -24.29
C ALA A 482 17.74 -56.65 -23.50
N ALA A 483 17.48 -57.88 -23.98
CA ALA A 483 16.72 -58.91 -23.28
C ALA A 483 17.63 -59.90 -22.54
#